data_AF-A0A9E5CCB0-F1
#
_entry.id   AF-A0A9E5CCB0-F1
#
_cell.length_a   1.000
_cell.length_b   1.000
_cell.length_c   1.000
_cell.angle_alpha   90.00
_cell.angle_beta   90.00
_cell.angle_gamma   90.00
#
_symmetry.space_group_name_H-M   'P 1'
#
loop_
_entity.id
_entity.type
_entity.pdbx_description
1 polymer ?
#
loop_
_entity_poly.entity_id
_entity_poly.type
_entity_poly.pdbx_seq_one_letter_code
_entity_poly.pdbx_strand_id
1 'polypeptide(L)'
;MTLEKFVSELQDESQPLKHAGLLQLSSLAGEDLYEFKNAWYSLPEPRKGQIMSKLVELNEDHAEMDFTAMYRALLNDENDDVREQAAKGLWECDDRVVIRPLIGLLKKDPSARVRAAAATSLAKFTDLFQQGKILSRDGDKIRDALLEVIGEEEQEQEVRRRCIEAVGSFNTIETGEIIREAYGSNDASMRQSAIYAMGRSSDIQWLRIVMTELDSSDPAMRYEAANAGGLLGEESTVPRLIALVKDEDSEVQVAAVQALGNIGGALAKRALQQAARKGEDAVEEAAQEALANLDFDEDPLGFRFQA
;
A
#
# COMPACT_ATOMS: atom_id res chain seq x y z
N MET A 1 1.19 34.10 -6.50
CA MET A 1 2.67 34.02 -6.47
C MET A 1 3.06 33.22 -7.69
N THR A 2 4.00 33.67 -8.52
CA THR A 2 4.44 32.87 -9.68
C THR A 2 5.23 31.66 -9.19
N LEU A 3 5.13 30.52 -9.90
CA LEU A 3 5.86 29.32 -9.55
C LEU A 3 7.38 29.58 -9.51
N GLU A 4 7.90 30.42 -10.42
CA GLU A 4 9.29 30.93 -10.38
C GLU A 4 9.69 31.56 -9.02
N LYS A 5 8.82 32.39 -8.43
CA LYS A 5 9.11 33.03 -7.14
C LYS A 5 9.08 32.00 -6.01
N PHE A 6 8.17 31.04 -6.07
CA PHE A 6 8.09 29.95 -5.12
C PHE A 6 9.30 29.01 -5.20
N VAL A 7 9.72 28.66 -6.42
CA VAL A 7 10.95 27.92 -6.72
C VAL A 7 12.18 28.63 -6.13
N SER A 8 12.26 29.95 -6.23
CA SER A 8 13.34 30.72 -5.60
C SER A 8 13.27 30.69 -4.07
N GLU A 9 12.07 30.66 -3.48
CA GLU A 9 11.90 30.49 -2.02
C GLU A 9 12.31 29.09 -1.54
N LEU A 10 12.14 28.05 -2.38
CA LEU A 10 12.60 26.69 -2.06
C LEU A 10 14.12 26.61 -1.94
N GLN A 11 14.87 27.44 -2.68
CA GLN A 11 16.34 27.50 -2.62
C GLN A 11 16.89 28.16 -1.34
N ASP A 12 16.11 29.01 -0.66
CA ASP A 12 16.59 29.76 0.49
C ASP A 12 16.59 28.91 1.76
N GLU A 13 17.78 28.41 2.13
CA GLU A 13 17.97 27.60 3.33
C GLU A 13 17.67 28.34 4.65
N SER A 14 17.76 29.67 4.65
CA SER A 14 17.58 30.49 5.85
C SER A 14 16.11 30.66 6.24
N GLN A 15 15.19 30.40 5.31
CA GLN A 15 13.76 30.51 5.53
C GLN A 15 13.14 29.15 5.83
N PRO A 16 12.23 29.07 6.82
CA PRO A 16 11.48 27.85 7.08
C PRO A 16 10.55 27.53 5.91
N LEU A 17 10.48 26.25 5.54
CA LEU A 17 9.55 25.74 4.53
C LEU A 17 8.10 25.88 5.02
N LYS A 18 7.32 26.73 4.34
CA LYS A 18 5.91 26.96 4.65
C LYS A 18 5.03 25.91 3.95
N HIS A 19 4.18 25.21 4.71
CA HIS A 19 3.24 24.20 4.18
C HIS A 19 2.36 24.76 3.05
N ALA A 20 1.78 25.95 3.25
CA ALA A 20 0.93 26.59 2.24
C ALA A 20 1.62 26.86 0.89
N GLY A 21 2.96 26.93 0.86
CA GLY A 21 3.70 27.07 -0.39
C GLY A 21 3.75 25.76 -1.18
N LEU A 22 3.95 24.63 -0.50
CA LEU A 22 4.07 23.30 -1.12
C LEU A 22 2.77 22.82 -1.78
N LEU A 23 1.61 23.32 -1.34
CA LEU A 23 0.33 23.05 -1.99
C LEU A 23 0.33 23.44 -3.49
N GLN A 24 1.17 24.39 -3.88
CA GLN A 24 1.32 24.82 -5.29
C GLN A 24 2.02 23.77 -6.16
N LEU A 25 2.64 22.75 -5.56
CA LEU A 25 3.25 21.62 -6.27
C LEU A 25 2.22 20.54 -6.63
N SER A 26 0.96 20.70 -6.21
CA SER A 26 -0.12 19.78 -6.59
C SER A 26 -0.51 20.01 -8.05
N SER A 27 -0.78 18.90 -8.76
CA SER A 27 -1.24 18.86 -10.15
C SER A 27 -0.31 19.55 -11.16
N LEU A 28 1.02 19.57 -10.91
CA LEU A 28 1.99 20.20 -11.83
C LEU A 28 1.95 19.56 -13.22
N ALA A 29 1.94 20.41 -14.26
CA ALA A 29 1.96 19.99 -15.65
C ALA A 29 2.70 21.00 -16.54
N GLY A 30 3.07 20.58 -17.75
CA GLY A 30 3.62 21.49 -18.77
C GLY A 30 4.86 22.27 -18.32
N GLU A 31 4.79 23.60 -18.45
CA GLU A 31 5.87 24.54 -18.10
C GLU A 31 6.15 24.54 -16.59
N ASP A 32 5.12 24.45 -15.75
CA ASP A 32 5.25 24.43 -14.29
C ASP A 32 6.08 23.24 -13.81
N LEU A 33 5.84 22.04 -14.37
CA LEU A 33 6.64 20.86 -14.06
C LEU A 33 8.09 20.99 -14.55
N TYR A 34 8.30 21.70 -15.66
CA TYR A 34 9.64 21.95 -16.19
C TYR A 34 10.42 22.93 -15.30
N GLU A 35 9.79 24.02 -14.88
CA GLU A 35 10.36 24.97 -13.92
C GLU A 35 10.70 24.28 -12.60
N PHE A 36 9.79 23.48 -12.05
CA PHE A 36 10.04 22.69 -10.85
C PHE A 36 11.26 21.79 -10.99
N LYS A 37 11.38 21.05 -12.11
CA LYS A 37 12.55 20.18 -12.34
C LYS A 37 13.85 20.97 -12.37
N ASN A 38 13.88 22.09 -13.08
CA ASN A 38 15.08 22.94 -13.15
C ASN A 38 15.46 23.50 -11.78
N ALA A 39 14.46 23.91 -10.99
CA ALA A 39 14.63 24.34 -9.62
C ALA A 39 15.22 23.24 -8.75
N TRP A 40 14.63 22.04 -8.82
CA TRP A 40 14.96 20.92 -7.95
C TRP A 40 16.43 20.54 -7.99
N TYR A 41 17.02 20.48 -9.18
CA TYR A 41 18.43 20.13 -9.34
C TYR A 41 19.41 21.21 -8.89
N SER A 42 18.92 22.42 -8.61
CA SER A 42 19.71 23.49 -7.98
C SER A 42 19.58 23.52 -6.45
N LEU A 43 18.68 22.72 -5.87
CA LEU A 43 18.45 22.69 -4.43
C LEU A 43 19.56 21.91 -3.71
N PRO A 44 20.01 22.39 -2.54
CA PRO A 44 20.85 21.61 -1.65
C PRO A 44 20.17 20.32 -1.16
N GLU A 45 20.95 19.27 -0.95
CA GLU A 45 20.45 17.97 -0.49
C GLU A 45 19.62 18.02 0.81
N PRO A 46 20.02 18.76 1.87
CA PRO A 46 19.19 18.87 3.07
C PRO A 46 17.81 19.48 2.80
N ARG A 47 17.74 20.41 1.84
CA ARG A 47 16.49 21.08 1.45
C ARG A 47 15.57 20.16 0.67
N LYS A 48 16.11 19.31 -0.22
CA LYS A 48 15.33 18.26 -0.89
C LYS A 48 14.66 17.32 0.10
N GLY A 49 15.42 16.85 1.11
CA GLY A 49 14.87 16.00 2.17
C GLY A 49 13.74 16.65 2.96
N GLN A 50 13.88 17.94 3.31
CA GLN A 50 12.82 18.71 3.98
C GLN A 50 11.56 18.84 3.13
N ILE A 51 11.70 19.04 1.82
CA ILE A 51 10.56 19.11 0.90
C ILE A 51 9.87 17.75 0.83
N MET A 52 10.63 16.66 0.66
CA MET A 52 10.04 15.31 0.59
C MET A 52 9.28 14.94 1.87
N SER A 53 9.85 15.21 3.05
CA SER A 53 9.17 14.97 4.34
C SER A 53 7.83 15.71 4.43
N LYS A 54 7.81 16.99 4.07
CA LYS A 54 6.58 17.79 4.11
C LYS A 54 5.55 17.38 3.08
N LEU A 55 5.97 16.88 1.92
CA LEU A 55 5.04 16.37 0.91
C LEU A 55 4.35 15.10 1.38
N VAL A 56 5.05 14.24 2.12
CA VAL A 56 4.45 13.06 2.75
C VAL A 56 3.41 13.49 3.80
N GLU A 57 3.78 14.40 4.71
CA GLU A 57 2.83 14.96 5.70
C GLU A 57 1.59 15.59 5.03
N LEU A 58 1.78 16.32 3.93
CA LEU A 58 0.67 16.92 3.19
C LEU A 58 -0.23 15.90 2.51
N ASN A 59 0.31 14.79 2.00
CA ASN A 59 -0.49 13.71 1.43
C ASN A 59 -1.31 12.97 2.50
N GLU A 60 -0.82 12.88 3.73
CA GLU A 60 -1.56 12.31 4.86
C GLU A 60 -2.71 13.23 5.30
N ASP A 61 -2.47 14.55 5.35
CA ASP A 61 -3.47 15.54 5.78
C ASP A 61 -4.51 15.90 4.68
N HIS A 62 -4.14 15.77 3.40
CA HIS A 62 -4.90 16.26 2.25
C HIS A 62 -4.93 15.24 1.10
N ALA A 63 -5.81 14.25 1.20
CA ALA A 63 -5.98 13.21 0.19
C ALA A 63 -6.38 13.73 -1.21
N GLU A 64 -6.86 14.99 -1.32
CA GLU A 64 -7.18 15.63 -2.59
C GLU A 64 -5.98 16.15 -3.38
N MET A 65 -4.77 16.14 -2.80
CA MET A 65 -3.56 16.66 -3.44
C MET A 65 -2.95 15.62 -4.40
N ASP A 66 -2.55 16.07 -5.59
CA ASP A 66 -1.92 15.21 -6.60
C ASP A 66 -0.46 15.62 -6.83
N PHE A 67 0.48 14.91 -6.23
CA PHE A 67 1.91 15.12 -6.45
C PHE A 67 2.53 14.13 -7.44
N THR A 68 1.73 13.35 -8.18
CA THR A 68 2.17 12.26 -9.06
C THR A 68 3.20 12.72 -10.09
N ALA A 69 2.95 13.86 -10.73
CA ALA A 69 3.83 14.39 -11.78
C ALA A 69 5.24 14.72 -11.24
N MET A 70 5.31 15.22 -10.01
CA MET A 70 6.55 15.48 -9.29
C MET A 70 7.24 14.19 -8.88
N TYR A 71 6.55 13.26 -8.22
CA TYR A 71 7.16 11.99 -7.84
C TYR A 71 7.74 11.25 -9.05
N ARG A 72 7.02 11.21 -10.17
CA ARG A 72 7.53 10.65 -11.43
C ARG A 72 8.80 11.36 -11.93
N ALA A 73 8.89 12.68 -11.75
CA ALA A 73 10.08 13.46 -12.12
C ALA A 73 11.31 13.10 -11.29
N LEU A 74 11.10 12.72 -10.03
CA LEU A 74 12.15 12.53 -9.02
C LEU A 74 12.65 11.08 -8.92
N LEU A 75 12.08 10.14 -9.67
CA LEU A 75 12.53 8.73 -9.66
C LEU A 75 13.99 8.52 -10.08
N ASN A 76 14.63 9.49 -10.74
CA ASN A 76 16.04 9.41 -11.14
C ASN A 76 16.92 10.42 -10.39
N ASP A 77 16.50 10.92 -9.23
CA ASP A 77 17.33 11.81 -8.41
C ASP A 77 18.62 11.11 -7.95
N GLU A 78 19.69 11.87 -7.73
CA GLU A 78 20.97 11.31 -7.26
C GLU A 78 20.87 10.78 -5.82
N ASN A 79 20.00 11.39 -5.00
CA ASN A 79 19.75 11.00 -3.62
C ASN A 79 18.76 9.84 -3.54
N ASP A 80 19.13 8.77 -2.84
CA ASP A 80 18.30 7.58 -2.70
C ASP A 80 17.08 7.80 -1.79
N ASP A 81 17.16 8.64 -0.77
CA ASP A 81 15.99 9.03 0.04
C ASP A 81 14.93 9.72 -0.85
N VAL A 82 15.35 10.59 -1.77
CA VAL A 82 14.43 11.24 -2.72
C VAL A 82 13.79 10.22 -3.65
N ARG A 83 14.58 9.29 -4.21
CA ARG A 83 14.04 8.24 -5.09
C ARG A 83 13.11 7.29 -4.34
N GLU A 84 13.41 6.94 -3.10
CA GLU A 84 12.57 6.09 -2.25
C GLU A 84 11.21 6.75 -2.01
N GLN A 85 11.21 8.01 -1.55
CA GLN A 85 9.98 8.75 -1.29
C GLN A 85 9.19 9.04 -2.57
N ALA A 86 9.89 9.28 -3.69
CA ALA A 86 9.26 9.41 -5.00
C ALA A 86 8.59 8.10 -5.44
N ALA A 87 9.22 6.94 -5.25
CA ALA A 87 8.60 5.67 -5.54
C ALA A 87 7.38 5.46 -4.65
N LYS A 88 7.50 5.63 -3.32
CA LYS A 88 6.39 5.51 -2.38
C LYS A 88 5.23 6.45 -2.71
N GLY A 89 5.51 7.70 -3.07
CA GLY A 89 4.51 8.69 -3.44
C GLY A 89 3.68 8.32 -4.68
N LEU A 90 4.10 7.33 -5.46
CA LEU A 90 3.36 6.80 -6.60
C LEU A 90 2.44 5.62 -6.24
N TRP A 91 2.20 5.34 -4.95
CA TRP A 91 1.42 4.17 -4.51
C TRP A 91 -0.04 4.16 -5.01
N GLU A 92 -0.68 5.32 -5.17
CA GLU A 92 -2.04 5.43 -5.74
C GLU A 92 -2.06 5.59 -7.25
N CYS A 93 -0.89 5.78 -7.89
CA CYS A 93 -0.82 6.03 -9.32
C CYS A 93 -1.22 4.79 -10.11
N ASP A 94 -2.22 4.92 -10.99
CA ASP A 94 -2.66 3.88 -11.91
C ASP A 94 -2.20 4.12 -13.37
N ASP A 95 -1.47 5.21 -13.62
CA ASP A 95 -0.91 5.50 -14.94
C ASP A 95 0.24 4.54 -15.26
N ARG A 96 0.01 3.67 -16.24
CA ARG A 96 0.99 2.70 -16.74
C ARG A 96 2.36 3.28 -17.11
N VAL A 97 2.47 4.61 -17.33
CA VAL A 97 3.74 5.28 -17.62
C VAL A 97 4.78 5.06 -16.52
N VAL A 98 4.35 4.86 -15.26
CA VAL A 98 5.28 4.65 -14.12
C VAL A 98 5.79 3.21 -14.01
N ILE A 99 5.13 2.23 -14.64
CA ILE A 99 5.50 0.81 -14.54
C ILE A 99 6.96 0.58 -14.97
N ARG A 100 7.37 1.13 -16.13
CA ARG A 100 8.73 0.91 -16.64
C ARG A 100 9.80 1.59 -15.76
N PRO A 101 9.65 2.86 -15.35
CA PRO A 101 10.53 3.47 -14.35
C PRO A 101 10.64 2.65 -13.05
N LEU A 102 9.52 2.21 -12.48
CA LEU A 102 9.50 1.43 -11.24
C LEU A 102 10.21 0.07 -11.39
N ILE A 103 9.99 -0.65 -12.51
CA ILE A 103 10.76 -1.86 -12.82
C ILE A 103 12.27 -1.54 -12.95
N GLY A 104 12.61 -0.37 -13.51
CA GLY A 104 13.98 0.09 -13.60
C GLY A 104 14.64 0.26 -12.24
N LEU A 105 13.93 0.91 -11.30
CA LEU A 105 14.37 1.06 -9.92
C LEU A 105 14.50 -0.29 -9.22
N LEU A 106 13.45 -1.10 -9.26
CA LEU A 106 13.41 -2.44 -8.67
C LEU A 106 14.64 -3.29 -9.04
N LYS A 107 15.04 -3.27 -10.30
CA LYS A 107 16.11 -4.14 -10.80
C LYS A 107 17.51 -3.57 -10.70
N LYS A 108 17.66 -2.25 -10.62
CA LYS A 108 18.97 -1.59 -10.87
C LYS A 108 19.34 -0.52 -9.87
N ASP A 109 18.44 -0.09 -9.00
CA ASP A 109 18.78 0.92 -8.02
C ASP A 109 19.82 0.36 -7.04
N PRO A 110 20.90 1.10 -6.73
CA PRO A 110 21.88 0.64 -5.74
C PRO A 110 21.29 0.51 -4.33
N SER A 111 20.28 1.31 -3.99
CA SER A 111 19.69 1.33 -2.65
C SER A 111 18.58 0.28 -2.52
N ALA A 112 18.73 -0.64 -1.57
CA ALA A 112 17.73 -1.66 -1.26
C ALA A 112 16.38 -1.04 -0.86
N ARG A 113 16.40 0.12 -0.19
CA ARG A 113 15.18 0.84 0.20
C ARG A 113 14.39 1.32 -1.02
N VAL A 114 15.07 1.87 -2.02
CA VAL A 114 14.45 2.29 -3.28
C VAL A 114 13.89 1.09 -4.04
N ARG A 115 14.63 -0.03 -4.09
CA ARG A 115 14.14 -1.27 -4.72
C ARG A 115 12.88 -1.81 -4.02
N ALA A 116 12.85 -1.82 -2.69
CA ALA A 116 11.69 -2.25 -1.91
C ALA A 116 10.47 -1.31 -2.09
N ALA A 117 10.69 0.01 -2.13
CA ALA A 117 9.66 0.99 -2.43
C ALA A 117 9.08 0.81 -3.84
N ALA A 118 9.94 0.50 -4.82
CA ALA A 118 9.50 0.20 -6.18
C ALA A 118 8.67 -1.09 -6.26
N ALA A 119 9.08 -2.16 -5.58
CA ALA A 119 8.29 -3.40 -5.47
C ALA A 119 6.90 -3.15 -4.84
N THR A 120 6.85 -2.38 -3.75
CA THR A 120 5.60 -2.02 -3.06
C THR A 120 4.67 -1.25 -4.00
N SER A 121 5.20 -0.27 -4.73
CA SER A 121 4.42 0.54 -5.67
C SER A 121 3.93 -0.27 -6.87
N LEU A 122 4.71 -1.27 -7.31
CA LEU A 122 4.31 -2.19 -8.38
C LEU A 122 3.16 -3.13 -7.95
N ALA A 123 2.97 -3.38 -6.65
CA ALA A 123 1.87 -4.22 -6.15
C ALA A 123 0.49 -3.70 -6.59
N LYS A 124 0.28 -2.38 -6.60
CA LYS A 124 -0.95 -1.76 -7.12
C LYS A 124 -1.27 -2.20 -8.55
N PHE A 125 -0.26 -2.26 -9.42
CA PHE A 125 -0.43 -2.68 -10.81
C PHE A 125 -0.70 -4.17 -10.95
N THR A 126 -0.24 -5.00 -10.01
CA THR A 126 -0.61 -6.42 -9.98
C THR A 126 -2.10 -6.62 -9.66
N ASP A 127 -2.68 -5.78 -8.80
CA ASP A 127 -4.12 -5.80 -8.49
C ASP A 127 -4.94 -5.28 -9.68
N LEU A 128 -4.47 -4.19 -10.31
CA LEU A 128 -5.08 -3.70 -11.54
C LEU A 128 -5.01 -4.75 -12.66
N PHE A 129 -3.94 -5.54 -12.73
CA PHE A 129 -3.83 -6.65 -13.68
C PHE A 129 -4.83 -7.76 -13.37
N GLN A 130 -4.95 -8.19 -12.12
CA GLN A 130 -5.93 -9.19 -11.67
C GLN A 130 -7.37 -8.75 -11.99
N GLN A 131 -7.66 -7.45 -11.85
CA GLN A 131 -8.95 -6.83 -12.18
C GLN A 131 -9.16 -6.60 -13.69
N GLY A 132 -8.18 -6.93 -14.55
CA GLY A 132 -8.25 -6.73 -16.00
C GLY A 132 -8.19 -5.26 -16.44
N LYS A 133 -7.71 -4.35 -15.58
CA LYS A 133 -7.65 -2.90 -15.80
C LYS A 133 -6.40 -2.43 -16.53
N ILE A 134 -5.36 -3.26 -16.63
CA ILE A 134 -4.15 -2.97 -17.43
C ILE A 134 -3.88 -4.06 -18.48
N LEU A 135 -3.04 -3.72 -19.47
CA LEU A 135 -2.70 -4.66 -20.54
C LEU A 135 -1.89 -5.86 -20.02
N SER A 136 -2.15 -7.05 -20.57
CA SER A 136 -1.42 -8.27 -20.19
C SER A 136 0.08 -8.15 -20.35
N ARG A 137 0.56 -7.47 -21.39
CA ARG A 137 2.00 -7.22 -21.59
C ARG A 137 2.64 -6.45 -20.43
N ASP A 138 1.90 -5.56 -19.78
CA ASP A 138 2.44 -4.81 -18.64
C ASP A 138 2.41 -5.66 -17.37
N GLY A 139 1.32 -6.42 -17.15
CA GLY A 139 1.26 -7.42 -16.08
C GLY A 139 2.39 -8.46 -16.18
N ASP A 140 2.63 -9.01 -17.37
CA ASP A 140 3.73 -9.95 -17.63
C ASP A 140 5.09 -9.34 -17.30
N LYS A 141 5.34 -8.09 -17.70
CA LYS A 141 6.61 -7.42 -17.39
C LYS A 141 6.82 -7.20 -15.89
N ILE A 142 5.75 -6.88 -15.17
CA ILE A 142 5.80 -6.70 -13.71
C ILE A 142 6.09 -8.05 -13.07
N ARG A 143 5.35 -9.10 -13.45
CA ARG A 143 5.56 -10.47 -12.96
C ARG A 143 7.00 -10.91 -13.18
N ASP A 144 7.48 -10.83 -14.42
CA ASP A 144 8.80 -11.33 -14.80
C ASP A 144 9.91 -10.57 -14.04
N ALA A 145 9.76 -9.26 -13.85
CA ALA A 145 10.71 -8.47 -13.06
C ALA A 145 10.71 -8.82 -11.57
N LEU A 146 9.54 -9.04 -10.96
CA LEU A 146 9.41 -9.44 -9.56
C LEU A 146 10.00 -10.85 -9.34
N LEU A 147 9.68 -11.81 -10.21
CA LEU A 147 10.20 -13.17 -10.13
C LEU A 147 11.72 -13.22 -10.31
N GLU A 148 12.26 -12.42 -11.24
CA GLU A 148 13.70 -12.30 -11.43
C GLU A 148 14.40 -11.83 -10.14
N VAL A 149 13.90 -10.76 -9.51
CA VAL A 149 14.47 -10.23 -8.25
C VAL A 149 14.30 -11.21 -7.07
N ILE A 150 13.17 -11.92 -6.99
CA ILE A 150 12.99 -12.98 -5.97
C ILE A 150 14.03 -14.09 -6.14
N GLY A 151 14.38 -14.44 -7.39
CA GLY A 151 15.33 -15.51 -7.71
C GLY A 151 16.80 -15.17 -7.46
N GLU A 152 17.16 -13.92 -7.16
CA GLU A 152 18.55 -13.51 -6.94
C GLU A 152 19.10 -14.04 -5.60
N GLU A 153 20.29 -14.68 -5.62
CA GLU A 153 20.86 -15.34 -4.42
C GLU A 153 21.21 -14.35 -3.30
N GLU A 154 21.78 -13.19 -3.64
CA GLU A 154 22.25 -12.18 -2.67
C GLU A 154 21.22 -11.08 -2.39
N GLN A 155 19.95 -11.29 -2.74
CA GLN A 155 18.91 -10.28 -2.58
C GLN A 155 18.61 -10.01 -1.09
N GLU A 156 18.65 -8.73 -0.70
CA GLU A 156 18.27 -8.28 0.63
C GLU A 156 16.83 -8.69 0.97
N GLN A 157 16.66 -9.12 2.23
CA GLN A 157 15.41 -9.72 2.70
C GLN A 157 14.20 -8.79 2.50
N GLU A 158 14.35 -7.50 2.78
CA GLU A 158 13.23 -6.55 2.64
C GLU A 158 12.75 -6.42 1.18
N VAL A 159 13.67 -6.37 0.21
CA VAL A 159 13.29 -6.31 -1.22
C VAL A 159 12.59 -7.60 -1.63
N ARG A 160 13.13 -8.76 -1.21
CA ARG A 160 12.54 -10.07 -1.48
C ARG A 160 11.12 -10.16 -0.92
N ARG A 161 10.90 -9.71 0.32
CA ARG A 161 9.59 -9.64 0.96
C ARG A 161 8.58 -8.83 0.16
N ARG A 162 8.91 -7.59 -0.20
CA ARG A 162 8.03 -6.72 -1.00
C ARG A 162 7.73 -7.31 -2.37
N CYS A 163 8.69 -8.02 -2.97
CA CYS A 163 8.44 -8.70 -4.24
C CYS A 163 7.46 -9.86 -4.08
N ILE A 164 7.55 -10.65 -3.00
CA ILE A 164 6.63 -11.76 -2.71
C ILE A 164 5.22 -11.23 -2.44
N GLU A 165 5.08 -10.15 -1.67
CA GLU A 165 3.80 -9.47 -1.43
C GLU A 165 3.15 -9.01 -2.75
N ALA A 166 3.95 -8.40 -3.64
CA ALA A 166 3.51 -7.95 -4.95
C ALA A 166 3.15 -9.13 -5.89
N VAL A 167 3.93 -10.21 -5.90
CA VAL A 167 3.71 -11.33 -6.85
C VAL A 167 2.48 -12.18 -6.50
N GLY A 168 1.95 -12.06 -5.27
CA GLY A 168 0.82 -12.84 -4.78
C GLY A 168 -0.41 -12.82 -5.69
N SER A 169 -0.73 -11.69 -6.33
CA SER A 169 -1.93 -11.51 -7.15
C SER A 169 -1.89 -12.23 -8.51
N PHE A 170 -0.75 -12.83 -8.92
CA PHE A 170 -0.63 -13.53 -10.22
C PHE A 170 -1.17 -14.96 -10.20
N ASN A 171 -1.33 -15.59 -9.04
CA ASN A 171 -1.96 -16.91 -8.86
C ASN A 171 -1.41 -18.04 -9.76
N THR A 172 -0.09 -18.08 -9.99
CA THR A 172 0.55 -19.18 -10.71
C THR A 172 1.02 -20.27 -9.74
N ILE A 173 1.33 -21.46 -10.29
CA ILE A 173 1.94 -22.55 -9.50
C ILE A 173 3.26 -22.08 -8.87
N GLU A 174 4.09 -21.40 -9.66
CA GLU A 174 5.37 -20.84 -9.24
C GLU A 174 5.21 -19.82 -8.11
N THR A 175 4.26 -18.87 -8.22
CA THR A 175 4.02 -17.91 -7.13
C THR A 175 3.51 -18.61 -5.87
N GLY A 176 2.71 -19.67 -6.01
CA GLY A 176 2.27 -20.47 -4.88
C GLY A 176 3.41 -21.24 -4.19
N GLU A 177 4.39 -21.73 -4.94
CA GLU A 177 5.59 -22.35 -4.35
C GLU A 177 6.44 -21.32 -3.60
N ILE A 178 6.66 -20.15 -4.19
CA ILE A 178 7.38 -19.02 -3.56
C ILE A 178 6.71 -18.61 -2.23
N ILE A 179 5.38 -18.46 -2.21
CA ILE A 179 4.64 -18.09 -0.98
C ILE A 179 4.77 -19.17 0.09
N ARG A 180 4.71 -20.46 -0.27
CA ARG A 180 4.90 -21.57 0.70
C ARG A 180 6.32 -21.59 1.27
N GLU A 181 7.33 -21.35 0.43
CA GLU A 181 8.71 -21.25 0.87
C GLU A 181 8.90 -20.08 1.84
N ALA A 182 8.34 -18.91 1.50
CA ALA A 182 8.37 -17.72 2.35
C ALA A 182 7.70 -17.95 3.71
N TYR A 183 6.55 -18.63 3.73
CA TYR A 183 5.87 -19.02 4.98
C TYR A 183 6.68 -20.03 5.81
N GLY A 184 7.46 -20.90 5.16
CA GLY A 184 8.39 -21.82 5.82
C GLY A 184 9.67 -21.16 6.36
N SER A 185 9.87 -19.85 6.16
CA SER A 185 11.06 -19.14 6.59
C SER A 185 11.18 -19.01 8.11
N ASN A 186 12.42 -19.04 8.60
CA ASN A 186 12.73 -18.73 10.00
C ASN A 186 12.57 -17.22 10.31
N ASP A 187 12.60 -16.37 9.28
CA ASP A 187 12.41 -14.93 9.42
C ASP A 187 10.93 -14.58 9.61
N ALA A 188 10.57 -13.96 10.73
CA ALA A 188 9.18 -13.66 11.07
C ALA A 188 8.52 -12.70 10.07
N SER A 189 9.29 -11.69 9.68
CA SER A 189 8.98 -10.72 8.64
C SER A 189 8.61 -11.40 7.31
N MET A 190 9.41 -12.36 6.85
CA MET A 190 9.13 -13.14 5.65
C MET A 190 7.83 -13.96 5.76
N ARG A 191 7.57 -14.56 6.92
CA ARG A 191 6.32 -15.31 7.14
C ARG A 191 5.09 -14.41 7.09
N GLN A 192 5.17 -13.21 7.66
CA GLN A 192 4.10 -12.21 7.58
C GLN A 192 3.82 -11.83 6.12
N SER A 193 4.88 -11.52 5.35
CA SER A 193 4.77 -11.23 3.91
C SER A 193 4.15 -12.38 3.11
N ALA A 194 4.38 -13.63 3.54
CA ALA A 194 3.75 -14.78 2.92
C ALA A 194 2.23 -14.79 3.18
N ILE A 195 1.78 -14.56 4.43
CA ILE A 195 0.34 -14.49 4.74
C ILE A 195 -0.33 -13.30 4.03
N TYR A 196 0.34 -12.16 3.98
CA TYR A 196 -0.10 -11.01 3.19
C TYR A 196 -0.32 -11.39 1.72
N ALA A 197 0.68 -12.04 1.09
CA ALA A 197 0.60 -12.50 -0.29
C ALA A 197 -0.53 -13.54 -0.49
N MET A 198 -0.78 -14.42 0.49
CA MET A 198 -1.91 -15.36 0.47
C MET A 198 -3.25 -14.62 0.41
N GLY A 199 -3.42 -13.56 1.20
CA GLY A 199 -4.60 -12.70 1.14
C GLY A 199 -4.78 -12.06 -0.24
N ARG A 200 -3.73 -11.39 -0.73
CA ARG A 200 -3.76 -10.70 -2.02
C ARG A 200 -4.05 -11.63 -3.21
N SER A 201 -3.57 -12.87 -3.14
CA SER A 201 -3.86 -13.88 -4.16
C SER A 201 -5.38 -14.11 -4.36
N SER A 202 -6.19 -13.87 -3.32
CA SER A 202 -7.63 -14.20 -3.32
C SER A 202 -7.90 -15.68 -3.66
N ASP A 203 -6.92 -16.57 -3.42
CA ASP A 203 -7.02 -18.00 -3.72
C ASP A 203 -7.35 -18.80 -2.46
N ILE A 204 -8.51 -19.47 -2.50
CA ILE A 204 -9.04 -20.28 -1.40
C ILE A 204 -8.10 -21.43 -0.98
N GLN A 205 -7.10 -21.79 -1.78
CA GLN A 205 -6.10 -22.79 -1.39
C GLN A 205 -5.38 -22.42 -0.08
N TRP A 206 -5.29 -21.12 0.24
CA TRP A 206 -4.63 -20.62 1.44
C TRP A 206 -5.50 -20.62 2.69
N LEU A 207 -6.81 -20.84 2.54
CA LEU A 207 -7.78 -20.74 3.63
C LEU A 207 -7.37 -21.52 4.88
N ARG A 208 -6.82 -22.73 4.70
CA ARG A 208 -6.35 -23.55 5.82
C ARG A 208 -5.21 -22.90 6.61
N ILE A 209 -4.24 -22.33 5.91
CA ILE A 209 -3.10 -21.65 6.54
C ILE A 209 -3.58 -20.39 7.24
N VAL A 210 -4.37 -19.56 6.54
CA VAL A 210 -4.96 -18.33 7.11
C VAL A 210 -5.79 -18.65 8.37
N MET A 211 -6.64 -19.67 8.33
CA MET A 211 -7.44 -20.11 9.49
C MET A 211 -6.60 -20.61 10.68
N THR A 212 -5.37 -21.05 10.43
CA THR A 212 -4.43 -21.47 11.48
C THR A 212 -3.78 -20.25 12.10
N GLU A 213 -3.35 -19.29 11.29
CA GLU A 213 -2.68 -18.07 11.76
C GLU A 213 -3.63 -17.06 12.43
N LEU A 214 -4.95 -17.15 12.20
CA LEU A 214 -5.94 -16.42 13.00
C LEU A 214 -5.88 -16.80 14.50
N ASP A 215 -5.37 -17.98 14.85
CA ASP A 215 -5.17 -18.42 16.23
C ASP A 215 -3.69 -18.29 16.69
N SER A 216 -2.85 -17.59 15.92
CA SER A 216 -1.42 -17.52 16.19
C SER A 216 -1.13 -16.86 17.55
N SER A 217 -0.09 -17.32 18.24
CA SER A 217 0.37 -16.64 19.46
C SER A 217 1.05 -15.30 19.18
N ASP A 218 1.48 -15.08 17.94
CA ASP A 218 2.11 -13.84 17.49
C ASP A 218 1.03 -12.86 16.98
N PRO A 219 0.83 -11.69 17.63
CA PRO A 219 -0.16 -10.70 17.19
C PRO A 219 0.03 -10.25 15.75
N ALA A 220 1.28 -10.12 15.27
CA ALA A 220 1.55 -9.71 13.91
C ALA A 220 1.09 -10.77 12.89
N MET A 221 1.21 -12.06 13.22
CA MET A 221 0.65 -13.13 12.39
C MET A 221 -0.88 -13.14 12.40
N ARG A 222 -1.51 -12.87 13.56
CA ARG A 222 -2.98 -12.73 13.66
C ARG A 222 -3.48 -11.56 12.83
N TYR A 223 -2.80 -10.42 12.88
CA TYR A 223 -3.09 -9.23 12.09
C TYR A 223 -3.09 -9.55 10.58
N GLU A 224 -2.00 -10.15 10.09
CA GLU A 224 -1.91 -10.53 8.67
C GLU A 224 -2.95 -11.57 8.28
N ALA A 225 -3.23 -12.55 9.15
CA ALA A 225 -4.24 -13.55 8.91
C ALA A 225 -5.66 -12.98 8.89
N ALA A 226 -5.95 -11.96 9.70
CA ALA A 226 -7.23 -11.25 9.69
C ALA A 226 -7.43 -10.53 8.35
N ASN A 227 -6.44 -9.76 7.92
CA ASN A 227 -6.45 -9.09 6.62
C ASN A 227 -6.60 -10.09 5.46
N ALA A 228 -5.80 -11.16 5.46
CA ALA A 228 -5.89 -12.20 4.45
C ALA A 228 -7.26 -12.91 4.45
N GLY A 229 -7.83 -13.18 5.63
CA GLY A 229 -9.16 -13.76 5.77
C GLY A 229 -10.26 -12.88 5.17
N GLY A 230 -10.15 -11.56 5.37
CA GLY A 230 -11.03 -10.57 4.74
C GLY A 230 -10.94 -10.57 3.22
N LEU A 231 -9.72 -10.61 2.67
CA LEU A 231 -9.49 -10.63 1.22
C LEU A 231 -9.92 -11.95 0.56
N LEU A 232 -9.76 -13.08 1.24
CA LEU A 232 -10.26 -14.37 0.76
C LEU A 232 -11.80 -14.40 0.72
N GLY A 233 -12.47 -13.61 1.55
CA GLY A 233 -13.94 -13.46 1.52
C GLY A 233 -14.73 -14.67 2.03
N GLU A 234 -14.07 -15.64 2.65
CA GLU A 234 -14.71 -16.90 3.04
C GLU A 234 -15.48 -16.78 4.35
N GLU A 235 -16.79 -17.02 4.31
CA GLU A 235 -17.69 -16.93 5.49
C GLU A 235 -17.24 -17.85 6.64
N SER A 236 -16.53 -18.95 6.33
CA SER A 236 -15.97 -19.86 7.32
C SER A 236 -14.92 -19.23 8.26
N THR A 237 -14.34 -18.09 7.87
CA THR A 237 -13.39 -17.33 8.71
C THR A 237 -14.09 -16.45 9.75
N VAL A 238 -15.35 -16.08 9.51
CA VAL A 238 -16.13 -15.12 10.32
C VAL A 238 -16.13 -15.47 11.82
N PRO A 239 -16.35 -16.72 12.27
CA PRO A 239 -16.35 -17.03 13.70
C PRO A 239 -15.03 -16.71 14.41
N ARG A 240 -13.88 -16.88 13.73
CA ARG A 240 -12.57 -16.56 14.28
C ARG A 240 -12.31 -15.06 14.27
N LEU A 241 -12.68 -14.38 13.18
CA LEU A 241 -12.59 -12.93 13.11
C LEU A 241 -13.44 -12.25 14.20
N ILE A 242 -14.63 -12.77 14.51
CA ILE A 242 -15.45 -12.29 15.63
C ILE A 242 -14.74 -12.42 16.97
N ALA A 243 -13.93 -13.47 17.17
CA ALA A 243 -13.13 -13.60 18.38
C ALA A 243 -12.03 -12.52 18.43
N LEU A 244 -11.37 -12.24 17.30
CA LEU A 244 -10.32 -11.23 17.17
C LEU A 244 -10.80 -9.79 17.33
N VAL A 245 -12.10 -9.49 17.18
CA VAL A 245 -12.65 -8.17 17.56
C VAL A 245 -12.41 -7.84 19.05
N LYS A 246 -12.11 -8.85 19.87
CA LYS A 246 -11.75 -8.71 21.30
C LYS A 246 -10.31 -9.15 21.58
N ASP A 247 -9.45 -9.13 20.58
CA ASP A 247 -8.04 -9.46 20.74
C ASP A 247 -7.36 -8.55 21.77
N GLU A 248 -6.22 -8.95 22.32
CA GLU A 248 -5.45 -8.09 23.22
C GLU A 248 -4.75 -6.94 22.48
N ASP A 249 -4.48 -7.14 21.18
CA ASP A 249 -3.81 -6.19 20.32
C ASP A 249 -4.81 -5.35 19.52
N SER A 250 -4.70 -4.02 19.62
CA SER A 250 -5.63 -3.09 18.97
C SER A 250 -5.58 -3.12 17.45
N GLU A 251 -4.41 -3.38 16.85
CA GLU A 251 -4.28 -3.46 15.40
C GLU A 251 -4.99 -4.73 14.89
N VAL A 252 -4.87 -5.84 15.62
CA VAL A 252 -5.60 -7.08 15.32
C VAL A 252 -7.11 -6.88 15.44
N GLN A 253 -7.59 -6.14 16.44
CA GLN A 253 -9.01 -5.83 16.57
C GLN A 253 -9.55 -5.06 15.35
N VAL A 254 -8.83 -4.01 14.92
CA VAL A 254 -9.23 -3.19 13.76
C VAL A 254 -9.19 -4.02 12.47
N ALA A 255 -8.14 -4.82 12.26
CA ALA A 255 -8.04 -5.71 11.09
C ALA A 255 -9.19 -6.73 11.05
N ALA A 256 -9.58 -7.28 12.21
CA ALA A 256 -10.71 -8.21 12.29
C ALA A 256 -12.05 -7.54 11.93
N VAL A 257 -12.27 -6.30 12.38
CA VAL A 257 -13.44 -5.50 12.03
C VAL A 257 -13.48 -5.21 10.53
N GLN A 258 -12.37 -4.76 9.94
CA GLN A 258 -12.27 -4.51 8.50
C GLN A 258 -12.51 -5.79 7.69
N ALA A 259 -11.92 -6.91 8.10
CA ALA A 259 -12.12 -8.21 7.46
C ALA A 259 -13.59 -8.67 7.49
N LEU A 260 -14.28 -8.47 8.62
CA LEU A 260 -15.73 -8.73 8.72
C LEU A 260 -16.54 -7.83 7.79
N GLY A 261 -16.13 -6.58 7.61
CA GLY A 261 -16.71 -5.65 6.64
C GLY A 261 -16.54 -6.16 5.20
N ASN A 262 -15.34 -6.61 4.84
CA ASN A 262 -15.02 -7.12 3.50
C ASN A 262 -15.77 -8.43 3.17
N ILE A 263 -15.93 -9.32 4.14
CA ILE A 263 -16.66 -10.59 3.94
C ILE A 263 -18.18 -10.35 3.88
N GLY A 264 -18.69 -9.49 4.75
CA GLY A 264 -20.12 -9.24 4.88
C GLY A 264 -20.93 -10.46 5.33
N GLY A 265 -22.21 -10.47 4.97
CA GLY A 265 -23.15 -11.50 5.40
C GLY A 265 -23.76 -11.25 6.79
N ALA A 266 -24.80 -12.01 7.11
CA ALA A 266 -25.65 -11.73 8.28
C ALA A 266 -24.91 -11.87 9.62
N LEU A 267 -23.96 -12.79 9.73
CA LEU A 267 -23.19 -13.00 10.95
C LEU A 267 -22.16 -11.89 11.16
N ALA A 268 -21.42 -11.51 10.11
CA ALA A 268 -20.46 -10.41 10.18
C ALA A 268 -21.16 -9.07 10.48
N LYS A 269 -22.27 -8.76 9.78
CA LYS A 269 -23.07 -7.55 10.02
C LYS A 269 -23.53 -7.43 11.48
N ARG A 270 -23.97 -8.53 12.10
CA ARG A 270 -24.35 -8.56 13.52
C ARG A 270 -23.16 -8.29 14.45
N ALA A 271 -22.00 -8.87 14.14
CA ALA A 271 -20.78 -8.65 14.92
C ALA A 271 -20.32 -7.18 14.83
N LEU A 272 -20.33 -6.61 13.62
CA LEU A 272 -20.02 -5.20 13.40
C LEU A 272 -20.99 -4.26 14.12
N GLN A 273 -22.30 -4.55 14.10
CA GLN A 273 -23.30 -3.80 14.87
C GLN A 273 -23.05 -3.84 16.38
N GLN A 274 -22.49 -4.93 16.88
CA GLN A 274 -22.10 -5.03 18.29
C GLN A 274 -20.82 -4.25 18.57
N ALA A 275 -19.82 -4.34 17.70
CA ALA A 275 -18.56 -3.60 17.79
C ALA A 275 -18.80 -2.08 17.74
N ALA A 276 -19.63 -1.59 16.81
CA ALA A 276 -20.01 -0.18 16.68
C ALA A 276 -20.80 0.41 17.87
N ARG A 277 -21.22 -0.42 18.84
CA ARG A 277 -21.96 0.01 20.04
C ARG A 277 -21.19 -0.17 21.35
N LYS A 278 -20.19 -1.05 21.35
CA LYS A 278 -19.53 -1.54 22.57
C LYS A 278 -18.01 -1.62 22.42
N GLY A 279 -17.48 -1.30 21.24
CA GLY A 279 -16.05 -1.22 21.00
C GLY A 279 -15.44 -0.05 21.75
N GLU A 280 -14.12 -0.10 21.91
CA GLU A 280 -13.32 1.06 22.29
C GLU A 280 -13.03 1.89 21.03
N ASP A 281 -12.76 3.18 21.18
CA ASP A 281 -12.77 4.22 20.12
C ASP A 281 -12.44 3.73 18.71
N ALA A 282 -11.24 3.16 18.47
CA ALA A 282 -10.81 2.71 17.14
C ALA A 282 -11.63 1.55 16.54
N VAL A 283 -12.07 0.60 17.38
CA VAL A 283 -12.93 -0.53 16.98
C VAL A 283 -14.34 -0.06 16.68
N GLU A 284 -14.84 0.91 17.46
CA GLU A 284 -16.14 1.52 17.20
C GLU A 284 -16.15 2.24 15.84
N GLU A 285 -15.16 3.09 15.59
CA GLU A 285 -15.03 3.85 14.34
C GLU A 285 -14.90 2.92 13.13
N ALA A 286 -13.97 1.96 13.17
CA ALA A 286 -13.78 0.98 12.10
C ALA A 286 -15.07 0.17 11.82
N ALA A 287 -15.84 -0.16 12.87
CA ALA A 287 -17.07 -0.93 12.70
C ALA A 287 -18.20 -0.09 12.11
N GLN A 288 -18.27 1.21 12.45
CA GLN A 288 -19.22 2.14 11.83
C GLN A 288 -18.91 2.34 10.35
N GLU A 289 -17.64 2.50 9.99
CA GLU A 289 -17.19 2.59 8.59
C GLU A 289 -17.52 1.31 7.82
N ALA A 290 -17.16 0.14 8.36
CA ALA A 290 -17.44 -1.16 7.74
C ALA A 290 -18.96 -1.38 7.50
N LEU A 291 -19.81 -0.97 8.45
CA LEU A 291 -21.27 -1.02 8.27
C LEU A 291 -21.76 -0.04 7.21
N ALA A 292 -21.22 1.17 7.17
CA ALA A 292 -21.58 2.15 6.14
C ALA A 292 -21.25 1.63 4.74
N ASN A 293 -20.07 1.02 4.56
CA ASN A 293 -19.66 0.39 3.30
C ASN A 293 -20.57 -0.77 2.92
N LEU A 294 -20.85 -1.69 3.85
CA LEU A 294 -21.77 -2.82 3.60
C LEU A 294 -23.17 -2.35 3.19
N ASP A 295 -23.69 -1.32 3.86
CA ASP A 295 -25.01 -0.80 3.54
C ASP A 295 -25.03 -0.05 2.20
N PHE A 296 -23.94 0.63 1.84
CA PHE A 296 -23.79 1.23 0.52
C PHE A 296 -23.74 0.16 -0.58
N ASP A 297 -23.04 -0.95 -0.35
CA ASP A 297 -22.99 -2.07 -1.30
C ASP A 297 -24.35 -2.78 -1.44
N GLU A 298 -25.13 -2.89 -0.35
CA GLU A 298 -26.49 -3.44 -0.35
C GLU A 298 -27.50 -2.53 -1.06
N ASP A 299 -27.40 -1.20 -0.91
CA ASP A 299 -28.27 -0.22 -1.57
C ASP A 299 -27.51 1.08 -1.96
N PRO A 300 -26.80 1.09 -3.11
CA PRO A 300 -25.95 2.22 -3.51
C PRO A 300 -26.73 3.52 -3.78
N LEU A 301 -28.05 3.43 -3.96
CA LEU A 301 -28.95 4.56 -4.24
C LEU A 301 -29.90 4.86 -3.06
N GLY A 302 -29.70 4.19 -1.93
CA GLY A 302 -30.50 4.36 -0.73
C GLY A 302 -30.25 5.72 -0.09
N PHE A 303 -31.16 6.69 -0.30
CA PHE A 303 -31.09 7.99 0.36
C PHE A 303 -31.33 7.83 1.87
N ARG A 304 -30.27 7.99 2.66
CA ARG A 304 -30.35 8.07 4.13
C ARG A 304 -30.69 9.50 4.54
N PHE A 305 -31.95 9.75 4.89
CA PHE A 305 -32.30 10.98 5.62
C PHE A 305 -31.81 10.83 7.06
N GLN A 306 -30.79 11.61 7.44
CA GLN A 306 -30.50 11.84 8.86
C GLN A 306 -31.65 12.68 9.43
N ALA A 307 -32.39 12.11 10.37
CA ALA A 307 -33.48 12.77 11.09
C ALA A 307 -32.99 13.30 12.44
#